data_AF-A0A857N8Y4-F1
#
_entry.id   AF-A0A857N8Y4-F1
#
_cell.length_a   1.000
_cell.length_b   1.000
_cell.length_c   1.000
_cell.angle_alpha   90.00
_cell.angle_beta   90.00
_cell.angle_gamma   90.00
#
_symmetry.space_group_name_H-M   'P 1'
#
loop_
_entity.id
_entity.type
_entity.pdbx_description
1 polymer ?
#
loop_
_entity_poly.entity_id
_entity_poly.type
_entity_poly.pdbx_seq_one_letter_code
_entity_poly.pdbx_strand_id
1 'polypeptide(L)'
;MNSKTLLAALPLALITGALASAIIFFPDSKDIRPRASDPATFNPSPTLTPTTTPDSPTAQPEIVCSDLYSPVCGSDNLTYDSACEAQLAGVQVISDSPCPQTN
;
A
#
# COMPACT_ATOMS: atom_id res chain seq x y z
N MET A 1 4.11 -38.71 46.40
CA MET A 1 2.71 -38.37 46.03
C MET A 1 1.81 -39.56 46.34
N ASN A 2 0.72 -39.36 47.09
CA ASN A 2 -0.28 -40.40 47.31
C ASN A 2 -1.43 -40.25 46.28
N SER A 3 -2.18 -41.32 46.02
CA SER A 3 -3.26 -41.34 45.02
C SER A 3 -4.38 -40.32 45.32
N LYS A 4 -4.50 -39.89 46.57
CA LYS A 4 -5.43 -38.84 47.02
C LYS A 4 -5.00 -37.44 46.56
N THR A 5 -3.69 -37.15 46.54
CA THR A 5 -3.15 -35.91 45.97
C THR A 5 -3.33 -35.85 44.45
N LEU A 6 -3.29 -36.99 43.75
CA LEU A 6 -3.45 -37.04 42.29
C LEU A 6 -4.89 -36.72 41.85
N LEU A 7 -5.90 -37.27 42.55
CA LEU A 7 -7.31 -36.99 42.25
C LEU A 7 -7.71 -35.54 42.56
N ALA A 8 -7.13 -34.93 43.58
CA ALA A 8 -7.40 -33.53 43.93
C ALA A 8 -6.79 -32.52 42.95
N ALA A 9 -5.70 -32.88 42.26
CA ALA A 9 -5.01 -32.00 41.32
C ALA A 9 -5.55 -32.08 39.88
N LEU A 10 -6.28 -33.15 39.54
CA LEU A 10 -6.85 -33.37 38.21
C LEU A 10 -7.79 -32.24 37.72
N PRO A 11 -8.76 -31.74 38.51
CA PRO A 11 -9.62 -30.64 38.06
C PRO A 11 -8.84 -29.33 37.86
N LEU A 12 -7.85 -29.05 38.72
CA LEU A 12 -6.98 -27.88 38.56
C LEU A 12 -6.15 -27.96 37.27
N ALA A 13 -5.58 -29.13 36.98
CA ALA A 13 -4.78 -29.34 35.77
C ALA A 13 -5.60 -29.19 34.48
N LEU A 14 -6.86 -29.65 34.47
CA LEU A 14 -7.78 -29.46 33.34
C LEU A 14 -8.15 -27.99 33.14
N ILE A 15 -8.41 -27.24 34.21
CA ILE A 15 -8.73 -25.81 34.13
C ILE A 15 -7.53 -24.99 33.65
N THR A 16 -6.32 -25.26 34.18
CA THR A 16 -5.10 -24.58 33.73
C THR A 16 -4.73 -24.95 32.29
N GLY A 17 -4.97 -26.19 31.87
CA GLY A 17 -4.74 -26.65 30.50
C GLY A 17 -5.68 -25.98 29.51
N ALA A 18 -6.97 -25.82 29.84
CA ALA A 18 -7.95 -25.15 29.00
C ALA A 18 -7.64 -23.66 28.80
N LEU A 19 -7.23 -22.97 29.87
CA LEU A 19 -6.82 -21.55 29.81
C LEU A 19 -5.54 -21.34 29.00
N ALA A 20 -4.53 -22.22 29.18
CA ALA A 20 -3.30 -22.16 28.39
C ALA A 20 -3.53 -22.47 26.89
N SER A 21 -4.46 -23.39 26.59
CA SER A 21 -4.81 -23.76 25.21
C SER A 21 -5.56 -22.65 24.48
N ALA A 22 -6.39 -21.87 25.19
CA ALA A 22 -7.05 -20.70 24.61
C ALA A 22 -6.02 -19.64 24.19
N ILE A 23 -4.99 -19.36 24.99
CA ILE A 23 -3.98 -18.34 24.66
C ILE A 23 -3.10 -18.77 23.47
N ILE A 24 -2.86 -20.07 23.27
CA ILE A 24 -2.06 -20.59 22.15
C ILE A 24 -2.90 -20.77 20.87
N PHE A 25 -4.19 -21.10 20.99
CA PHE A 25 -5.08 -21.39 19.86
C PHE A 25 -6.00 -20.23 19.46
N PHE A 26 -5.95 -19.07 20.13
CA PHE A 26 -6.41 -17.81 19.56
C PHE A 26 -5.23 -17.11 18.86
N PRO A 27 -4.97 -17.37 17.56
CA PRO A 27 -4.36 -16.34 16.73
C PRO A 27 -5.42 -15.27 16.53
N ASP A 28 -5.65 -14.43 17.55
CA ASP A 28 -6.52 -13.27 17.39
C ASP A 28 -5.82 -12.29 16.44
N SER A 29 -6.27 -12.36 15.19
CA SER A 29 -6.78 -11.17 14.51
C SER A 29 -5.79 -10.00 14.35
N LYS A 30 -4.55 -10.29 13.93
CA LYS A 30 -3.78 -9.31 13.14
C LYS A 30 -3.97 -9.44 11.63
N ASP A 31 -4.96 -10.21 11.19
CA ASP A 31 -5.51 -10.11 9.84
C ASP A 31 -6.84 -9.33 9.87
N ILE A 32 -6.77 -8.09 10.35
CA ILE A 32 -7.80 -7.08 10.07
C ILE A 32 -7.16 -6.09 9.11
N ARG A 33 -7.07 -6.49 7.85
CA ARG A 33 -7.78 -5.79 6.78
C ARG A 33 -7.89 -6.70 5.56
N PRO A 34 -9.10 -7.18 5.20
CA PRO A 34 -9.31 -7.68 3.85
C PRO A 34 -9.00 -6.56 2.85
N ARG A 35 -8.11 -6.90 1.91
CA ARG A 35 -7.89 -6.29 0.60
C ARG A 35 -8.66 -4.99 0.30
N ALA A 36 -8.02 -3.83 0.52
CA ALA A 36 -8.31 -2.64 -0.29
C ALA A 36 -7.56 -2.76 -1.64
N SER A 37 -7.86 -3.83 -2.36
CA SER A 37 -7.82 -3.84 -3.83
C SER A 37 -9.26 -3.86 -4.32
N ASP A 38 -10.15 -3.17 -3.61
CA ASP A 38 -11.19 -2.45 -4.32
C ASP A 38 -10.41 -1.47 -5.18
N PRO A 39 -10.50 -1.55 -6.52
CA PRO A 39 -10.25 -0.36 -7.29
C PRO A 39 -11.30 0.59 -6.71
N ALA A 40 -10.87 1.52 -5.85
CA ALA A 40 -11.62 2.74 -5.71
C ALA A 40 -11.85 3.13 -7.16
N THR A 41 -13.11 3.03 -7.57
CA THR A 41 -13.64 3.69 -8.74
C THR A 41 -12.93 5.01 -8.72
N PHE A 42 -11.89 5.11 -9.56
CA PHE A 42 -11.26 6.37 -9.83
C PHE A 42 -12.47 7.10 -10.38
N ASN A 43 -13.04 7.96 -9.55
CA ASN A 43 -13.97 8.94 -10.01
C ASN A 43 -13.01 9.98 -10.58
N PRO A 44 -12.69 9.98 -11.88
CA PRO A 44 -11.94 11.09 -12.44
C PRO A 44 -12.86 12.29 -12.36
N SER A 45 -12.82 13.02 -11.26
CA SER A 45 -13.47 14.31 -11.19
C SER A 45 -12.75 15.25 -10.22
N PRO A 46 -12.43 16.49 -10.64
CA PRO A 46 -12.55 16.97 -12.01
C PRO A 46 -11.35 16.44 -12.79
N THR A 47 -11.60 15.88 -13.97
CA THR A 47 -10.72 16.20 -15.09
C THR A 47 -10.48 17.71 -14.96
N LEU A 48 -9.24 18.14 -14.69
CA LEU A 48 -8.82 19.42 -15.23
C LEU A 48 -8.90 19.20 -16.74
N THR A 49 -10.11 19.22 -17.30
CA THR A 49 -10.27 19.61 -18.67
C THR A 49 -9.52 20.92 -18.67
N PRO A 50 -8.38 21.05 -19.38
CA PRO A 50 -8.01 22.39 -19.77
C PRO A 50 -9.31 22.95 -20.32
N THR A 51 -9.74 24.08 -19.77
CA THR A 51 -10.80 24.84 -20.41
C THR A 51 -10.19 25.33 -21.72
N THR A 52 -9.99 24.42 -22.66
CA THR A 52 -9.86 24.69 -24.07
C THR A 52 -11.25 25.09 -24.48
N THR A 53 -11.56 26.36 -24.22
CA THR A 53 -12.44 27.12 -25.10
C THR A 53 -12.09 26.70 -26.53
N PRO A 54 -13.01 26.06 -27.26
CA PRO A 54 -12.77 25.57 -28.60
C PRO A 54 -12.79 26.75 -29.58
N ASP A 55 -11.79 27.64 -29.49
CA ASP A 55 -11.69 28.81 -30.38
C ASP A 55 -10.24 29.15 -30.74
N SER A 56 -9.34 28.15 -30.79
CA SER A 56 -8.05 28.36 -31.48
C SER A 56 -7.57 27.10 -32.19
N PRO A 57 -7.57 27.09 -33.54
CA PRO A 57 -6.91 26.04 -34.29
C PRO A 57 -5.41 26.25 -34.13
N THR A 58 -4.68 25.24 -33.65
CA THR A 58 -3.23 25.21 -33.38
C THR A 58 -2.81 25.70 -31.98
N ALA A 59 -3.14 24.93 -30.93
CA ALA A 59 -2.40 24.93 -29.69
C ALA A 59 -2.33 23.49 -29.17
N GLN A 60 -1.20 22.80 -29.39
CA GLN A 60 -0.93 21.63 -28.57
C GLN A 60 -0.78 22.11 -27.13
N PRO A 61 -1.38 21.44 -26.13
CA PRO A 61 -1.14 21.80 -24.75
C PRO A 61 0.35 21.61 -24.46
N GLU A 62 1.09 22.71 -24.36
CA GLU A 62 2.42 22.74 -23.77
C GLU A 62 2.25 22.28 -22.32
N ILE A 63 2.58 21.03 -22.04
CA ILE A 63 2.53 20.51 -20.68
C ILE A 63 3.78 21.01 -19.96
N VAL A 64 3.56 21.92 -19.02
CA VAL A 64 4.61 22.50 -18.18
C VAL A 64 4.59 21.79 -16.83
N CYS A 65 5.72 21.20 -16.46
CA CYS A 65 5.91 20.63 -15.12
C CYS A 65 6.35 21.72 -14.13
N SER A 66 5.99 21.54 -12.86
CA SER A 66 6.51 22.39 -11.78
C SER A 66 7.99 22.09 -11.55
N ASP A 67 8.78 23.11 -11.21
CA ASP A 67 10.21 22.94 -10.84
C ASP A 67 10.41 22.27 -9.45
N LEU A 68 9.38 21.59 -8.93
CA LEU A 68 9.43 20.94 -7.64
C LEU A 68 10.10 19.57 -7.79
N TYR A 69 11.28 19.44 -7.20
CA TYR A 69 11.99 18.16 -7.16
C TYR A 69 11.27 17.15 -6.26
N SER A 70 10.72 16.11 -6.85
CA SER A 70 10.00 15.00 -6.20
C SER A 70 10.28 13.71 -6.98
N PRO A 71 11.48 13.11 -6.79
CA PRO A 71 12.00 12.12 -7.71
C PRO A 71 11.24 10.80 -7.66
N VAL A 72 11.06 10.21 -8.84
CA VAL A 72 10.35 8.93 -9.03
C VAL A 72 11.21 7.96 -9.83
N CYS A 73 10.97 6.66 -9.65
CA CYS A 73 11.60 5.63 -10.48
C CYS A 73 10.65 5.22 -11.60
N GLY A 74 11.13 5.30 -12.84
CA GLY A 74 10.42 4.86 -14.03
C GLY A 74 10.54 3.35 -14.27
N SER A 75 9.64 2.81 -15.08
CA SER A 75 9.68 1.41 -15.53
C SER A 75 10.90 1.07 -16.39
N ASP A 76 11.58 2.09 -16.90
CA ASP A 76 12.86 2.04 -17.61
C ASP A 76 14.08 2.02 -16.66
N ASN A 77 13.84 1.97 -15.34
CA ASN A 77 14.86 2.00 -14.30
C ASN A 77 15.67 3.31 -14.27
N LEU A 78 15.10 4.40 -14.80
CA LEU A 78 15.65 5.76 -14.72
C LEU A 78 14.92 6.57 -13.65
N THR A 79 15.66 7.44 -12.96
CA THR A 79 15.08 8.41 -12.02
C THR A 79 14.66 9.64 -12.79
N TYR A 80 13.42 10.08 -12.59
CA TYR A 80 12.88 11.33 -13.12
C TYR A 80 12.74 12.34 -11.98
N ASP A 81 12.96 13.63 -12.26
CA ASP A 81 12.92 14.69 -11.24
C ASP A 81 11.51 14.88 -10.66
N SER A 82 10.46 14.52 -11.42
CA SER A 82 9.07 14.48 -11.00
C SER A 82 8.24 13.44 -11.76
N ALA A 83 7.07 13.09 -11.22
CA ALA A 83 6.07 12.26 -11.92
C ALA A 83 5.55 12.91 -13.21
N CYS A 84 5.54 14.24 -13.28
CA CYS A 84 5.12 14.98 -14.48
C CYS A 84 6.12 14.75 -15.63
N GLU A 85 7.42 14.82 -15.34
CA GLU A 85 8.45 14.57 -16.36
C GLU A 85 8.49 13.11 -16.80
N ALA A 86 8.26 12.16 -15.90
CA ALA A 86 8.10 10.76 -16.27
C ALA A 86 6.92 10.56 -17.24
N GLN A 87 5.79 11.22 -17.00
CA GLN A 87 4.63 11.19 -17.89
C GLN A 87 4.91 11.85 -19.25
N LEU A 88 5.63 12.97 -19.27
CA LEU A 88 6.08 13.62 -20.52
C LEU A 88 6.99 12.71 -21.35
N ALA A 89 7.85 11.95 -20.69
CA ALA A 89 8.69 10.94 -21.33
C ALA A 89 7.90 9.68 -21.75
N GLY A 90 6.61 9.57 -21.40
CA GLY A 90 5.79 8.40 -21.66
C GLY A 90 6.18 7.18 -20.81
N VAL A 91 6.83 7.40 -19.68
CA VAL A 91 7.33 6.35 -18.78
C VAL A 91 6.39 6.19 -17.60
N GLN A 92 6.07 4.93 -17.27
CA GLN A 92 5.27 4.62 -16.10
C GLN A 92 6.11 4.69 -14.84
N VAL A 93 5.60 5.39 -13.83
CA VAL A 93 6.23 5.42 -12.49
C VAL A 93 5.98 4.09 -11.79
N ILE A 94 7.04 3.46 -11.30
CA ILE A 94 6.99 2.21 -10.53
C ILE A 94 7.17 2.44 -9.02
N SER A 95 7.81 3.54 -8.62
CA SER A 95 7.92 3.93 -7.22
C SER A 95 8.07 5.45 -7.05
N ASP A 96 7.53 5.97 -5.95
CA ASP A 96 7.61 7.39 -5.54
C ASP A 96 8.97 7.76 -4.91
N SER A 97 10.02 7.06 -5.31
CA SER A 97 11.40 7.25 -4.85
C SER A 97 12.36 7.06 -6.02
N PRO A 98 13.59 7.62 -5.97
CA PRO A 98 14.62 7.38 -6.98
C PRO A 98 14.88 5.89 -7.21
N CYS A 99 15.31 5.54 -8.42
CA CYS A 99 15.76 4.18 -8.70
C CYS A 99 17.03 3.85 -7.90
N PRO A 100 17.19 2.57 -7.48
CA PRO A 100 18.37 2.14 -6.76
C PRO A 100 19.63 2.36 -7.61
N GLN A 101 20.61 3.05 -7.04
CA GLN A 101 21.91 3.22 -7.66
C GLN A 101 22.72 1.93 -7.44
N THR A 102 22.77 1.07 -8.45
CA THR A 102 23.71 -0.06 -8.45
C THR A 102 25.10 0.48 -8.76
N ASN A 103 25.90 0.69 -7.72
CA ASN A 103 27.33 0.94 -7.83
C ASN A 103 28.09 -0.38 -8.02
#